data_AF-A0AAD8FB29-F1
#
_entry.id   AF-A0AAD8FB29-F1
#
_cell.length_a   1.000
_cell.length_b   1.000
_cell.length_c   1.000
_cell.angle_alpha   90.00
_cell.angle_beta   90.00
_cell.angle_gamma   90.00
#
_symmetry.space_group_name_H-M   'P 1'
#
loop_
_entity.id
_entity.type
_entity.pdbx_description
1 polymer ?
#
loop_
_entity_poly.entity_id
_entity_poly.type
_entity_poly.pdbx_seq_one_letter_code
_entity_poly.pdbx_strand_id
1 'polypeptide(L)' 'GLFGAGDEHSSIENALKYAVYRINHDRQLLANTKLIYDIQTLSPGDAFGSSKK' A
#
# COMPACT_ATOMS: atom_id res chain seq x y z
N GLY A 1 -8.87 -7.39 -20.03
CA GLY A 1 -9.69 -6.58 -19.11
C GLY A 1 -9.21 -5.15 -19.18
N LEU A 2 -10.02 -4.19 -18.75
CA LEU A 2 -9.80 -2.73 -18.88
C LEU A 2 -8.56 -2.18 -18.14
N PHE A 3 -7.76 -3.04 -17.51
CA PHE A 3 -6.47 -2.74 -16.91
C PHE A 3 -5.59 -3.96 -17.19
N GLY A 4 -4.48 -3.76 -17.89
CA GLY A 4 -3.54 -4.86 -18.17
C GLY A 4 -2.90 -5.34 -16.87
N ALA A 5 -2.32 -6.54 -16.86
CA ALA A 5 -1.71 -7.15 -15.67
C ALA A 5 -0.61 -6.31 -14.97
N GLY A 6 -0.17 -5.19 -15.57
CA GLY A 6 0.73 -4.20 -14.95
C GLY A 6 0.04 -2.97 -14.32
N ASP A 7 -1.21 -2.69 -14.67
CA ASP A 7 -1.98 -1.54 -14.16
C ASP A 7 -2.57 -1.82 -12.76
N GLU A 8 -2.84 -3.08 -12.45
CA GLU A 8 -3.44 -3.50 -11.18
C GLU A 8 -2.52 -3.16 -10.00
N HIS A 9 -1.22 -3.47 -10.09
CA HIS A 9 -0.26 -3.15 -9.03
C HIS A 9 -0.16 -1.63 -8.79
N SER A 10 -0.10 -0.84 -9.86
CA SER A 10 -0.07 0.62 -9.77
C SER A 10 -1.35 1.17 -9.13
N SER A 11 -2.52 0.59 -9.45
CA SER A 11 -3.79 0.99 -8.86
C SER A 11 -3.89 0.66 -7.36
N ILE A 12 -3.35 -0.49 -6.94
CA ILE A 12 -3.33 -0.93 -5.55
C ILE A 12 -2.41 -0.05 -4.70
N GLU A 13 -1.21 0.25 -5.21
CA GLU A 13 -0.30 1.18 -4.52
C GLU A 13 -0.94 2.55 -4.35
N ASN A 14 -1.57 3.08 -5.40
CA ASN A 14 -2.21 4.39 -5.35
C ASN A 14 -3.37 4.42 -4.35
N ALA A 15 -4.16 3.34 -4.28
CA ALA A 15 -5.22 3.20 -3.28
C ALA A 15 -4.66 3.21 -1.85
N LEU A 16 -3.56 2.48 -1.59
CA LEU A 16 -2.90 2.47 -0.29
C LEU A 16 -2.36 3.86 0.09
N LYS A 17 -1.67 4.53 -0.83
CA LYS A 17 -1.11 5.88 -0.63
C LYS A 17 -2.22 6.88 -0.29
N TYR A 18 -3.34 6.80 -1.02
CA TYR A 18 -4.50 7.67 -0.78
C TYR A 18 -5.18 7.39 0.56
N ALA A 19 -5.32 6.12 0.95
CA ALA A 19 -5.91 5.75 2.24
C ALA A 19 -5.08 6.30 3.40
N VAL A 20 -3.75 6.16 3.37
CA VAL A 20 -2.87 6.71 4.42
C VAL A 20 -2.93 8.23 4.45
N TYR A 21 -2.95 8.89 3.29
CA TYR A 21 -3.14 10.34 3.21
C TYR A 21 -4.45 10.76 3.89
N ARG A 22 -5.56 10.09 3.55
CA ARG A 22 -6.90 10.38 4.11
C ARG A 22 -6.92 10.24 5.62
N ILE A 23 -6.40 9.13 6.15
CA ILE A 23 -6.34 8.86 7.59
C ILE A 23 -5.50 9.92 8.30
N ASN A 24 -4.31 10.25 7.78
CA ASN A 24 -3.43 11.24 8.41
C ASN A 24 -3.98 12.68 8.36
N HIS A 25 -4.89 12.99 7.45
CA HIS A 25 -5.52 14.32 7.34
C HIS A 25 -6.86 14.40 8.08
N ASP A 26 -7.44 13.26 8.47
CA ASP A 26 -8.64 13.20 9.28
C ASP A 26 -8.29 13.52 10.74
N ARG A 27 -8.89 14.57 11.29
CA ARG A 27 -8.63 15.01 12.68
C ARG A 27 -9.45 14.25 13.72
N GLN A 28 -10.37 13.38 13.30
CA GLN A 28 -11.15 12.54 14.19
C GLN A 28 -10.56 11.13 14.28
N LEU A 29 -9.97 10.64 13.19
CA LEU A 29 -9.32 9.34 13.14
C LEU A 29 -7.82 9.46 13.36
N LEU A 30 -7.29 8.84 14.43
CA LEU A 30 -5.86 8.82 14.74
C LEU A 30 -5.22 10.23 14.83
N ALA A 31 -5.94 11.19 15.40
CA ALA A 31 -5.58 12.62 15.43
C ALA A 31 -4.16 12.95 15.97
N ASN A 32 -3.59 12.08 16.80
CA ASN A 32 -2.27 12.26 17.41
C ASN A 32 -1.23 11.26 16.87
N THR A 33 -1.52 10.62 15.74
CA THR A 33 -0.69 9.57 15.17
C THR A 33 -0.61 9.74 13.67
N LYS A 34 0.59 9.49 13.11
CA LYS A 34 0.81 9.55 11.68
C LYS A 34 1.18 8.16 11.19
N LEU A 35 0.35 7.58 10.32
CA LEU A 35 0.70 6.37 9.61
C LEU A 35 1.81 6.65 8.62
N ILE A 36 2.83 5.81 8.65
CA ILE A 36 3.94 5.73 7.70
C ILE A 36 3.93 4.34 7.08
N TYR A 37 4.40 4.22 5.84
CA TYR A 37 4.44 2.95 5.12
C TYR A 37 5.74 2.83 4.31
N ASP A 38 6.11 1.60 4.04
CA ASP A 38 7.18 1.21 3.12
C ASP A 38 6.63 0.10 2.22
N ILE A 39 6.47 0.38 0.93
CA ILE A 39 5.90 -0.57 -0.04
C ILE A 39 7.04 -1.34 -0.68
N GLN A 40 7.02 -2.67 -0.55
CA GLN A 40 7.98 -3.56 -1.18
C GLN A 40 7.25 -4.47 -2.16
N THR A 41 7.67 -4.42 -3.42
CA THR A 41 7.17 -5.32 -4.48
C THR A 41 8.12 -6.50 -4.60
N LEU A 42 7.65 -7.69 -4.23
CA LEU A 42 8.42 -8.92 -4.36
C LEU A 42 8.10 -9.62 -5.68
N SER A 43 9.12 -10.23 -6.28
CA SER A 43 8.89 -11.11 -7.42
C SER A 43 8.14 -12.37 -6.97
N PRO A 44 7.20 -12.91 -7.77
CA PRO A 44 6.40 -14.08 -7.39
C PRO A 44 7.23 -15.32 -6.99
N GLY A 45 8.46 -15.46 -7.50
CA GLY A 45 9.40 -16.53 -7.15
C GLY A 45 10.05 -16.40 -5.77
N ASP A 46 10.00 -15.23 -5.15
CA ASP A 46 10.61 -14.92 -3.84
C ASP A 46 9.58 -14.98 -2.70
N ALA A 47 8.39 -15.55 -2.95
CA ALA A 47 7.30 -15.63 -1.97
C ALA A 47 7.72 -16.28 -0.64
N PHE A 48 8.73 -17.17 -0.66
CA PHE A 48 9.28 -17.81 0.55
C PHE A 48 10.02 -16.83 1.49
N GLY A 49 10.51 -15.69 0.98
CA GLY A 49 11.10 -14.61 1.78
C GLY A 49 10.07 -13.71 2.47
N SER A 50 8.78 -13.81 2.10
CA SER A 50 7.70 -12.94 2.60
C SER A 50 7.25 -13.25 4.03
N SER A 51 7.58 -14.43 4.57
CA SER A 51 7.12 -14.88 5.90
C SER A 51 8.15 -14.73 7.02
N LYS A 52 9.32 -14.12 6.80
CA LYS A 52 10.34 -14.03 7.85
C LYS A 52 11.00 -12.65 7.95
N LYS A 53 10.44 -11.82 8.84
CA LYS A 53 11.16 -10.84 9.66
C LYS A 53 10.55 -10.82 11.06
#